data_AF-A0A9D8TWC8-F1
#
_entry.id   AF-A0A9D8TWC8-F1
#
_cell.length_a   1.000
_cell.length_b   1.000
_cell.length_c   1.000
_cell.angle_alpha   90.00
_cell.angle_beta   90.00
_cell.angle_gamma   90.00
#
_symmetry.space_group_name_H-M   'P 1'
#
loop_
_entity.id
_entity.type
_entity.pdbx_description
1 polymer ?
#
loop_
_entity_poly.entity_id
_entity_poly.type
_entity_poly.pdbx_seq_one_letter_code
_entity_poly.pdbx_strand_id
1 'polypeptide(L)'
;MSYDFLVFIHLLLFVFWLGGDVGVFVLGQQSRKADTYSLQERLTLLKVLTMVDMAPRTCVALMVPISVTLANAGSWWAVPISVLVGAWIVGAMLLWAGWTQHLRQGTAIAKTAKTLDFWLQASMIVAYGAVAVSSLLGLGPIAENWLATKTLLYAFIFATSILIDISYRPLGPALQHLINNEGDAEAEAAVLFIQNKTRKWVLAIYGLLFAIGFMGAVKPF
;
A
#
# COMPACT_ATOMS: atom_id res chain seq x y z
N MET A 1 4.67 -27.03 -0.28
CA MET A 1 3.45 -26.37 0.21
C MET A 1 2.40 -26.53 -0.87
N SER A 2 1.18 -26.96 -0.55
CA SER A 2 0.11 -27.12 -1.55
C SER A 2 -0.28 -25.75 -2.13
N TYR A 3 -0.56 -25.70 -3.44
CA TYR A 3 -1.05 -24.49 -4.13
C TYR A 3 -2.23 -23.86 -3.39
N ASP A 4 -3.20 -24.67 -2.95
CA ASP A 4 -4.41 -24.19 -2.27
C ASP A 4 -4.11 -23.50 -0.94
N PHE A 5 -3.07 -23.95 -0.23
CA PHE A 5 -2.64 -23.31 1.01
C PHE A 5 -2.05 -21.92 0.72
N LEU A 6 -1.27 -21.77 -0.35
CA LEU A 6 -0.77 -20.46 -0.78
C LEU A 6 -1.91 -19.54 -1.22
N VAL A 7 -2.93 -20.06 -1.90
CA VAL A 7 -4.15 -19.31 -2.23
C VAL A 7 -4.83 -18.83 -0.95
N PHE A 8 -4.99 -19.70 0.05
CA PHE A 8 -5.59 -19.33 1.33
C PHE A 8 -4.81 -18.23 2.05
N ILE A 9 -3.48 -18.35 2.15
CA ILE A 9 -2.62 -17.31 2.74
C ILE A 9 -2.73 -16.00 1.97
N HIS A 10 -2.70 -16.04 0.63
CA HIS A 10 -2.89 -14.86 -0.20
C HIS A 10 -4.28 -14.22 0.04
N LEU A 11 -5.35 -15.00 0.17
CA LEU A 11 -6.68 -14.50 0.50
C LEU A 11 -6.72 -13.85 1.89
N LEU A 12 -6.08 -14.44 2.90
CA LEU A 12 -5.98 -13.84 4.23
C LEU A 12 -5.26 -12.49 4.16
N LEU A 13 -4.12 -12.40 3.45
CA LEU A 13 -3.41 -11.14 3.26
C LEU A 13 -4.31 -10.09 2.59
N PHE A 14 -5.12 -10.47 1.61
CA PHE A 14 -6.07 -9.56 0.96
C PHE A 14 -7.16 -9.08 1.92
N VAL A 15 -7.72 -9.98 2.75
CA VAL A 15 -8.76 -9.64 3.73
C VAL A 15 -8.22 -8.70 4.81
N PHE A 16 -7.05 -9.00 5.38
CA PHE A 16 -6.43 -8.14 6.39
C PHE A 16 -5.95 -6.80 5.83
N TRP A 17 -5.51 -6.80 4.57
CA TRP A 17 -5.20 -5.56 3.86
C TRP A 17 -6.44 -4.70 3.69
N LEU A 18 -7.46 -5.17 2.99
CA LEU A 18 -8.64 -4.36 2.69
C LEU A 18 -9.40 -3.97 3.97
N GLY A 19 -9.55 -4.89 4.92
CA GLY A 19 -10.19 -4.63 6.20
C GLY A 19 -9.44 -3.59 7.05
N GLY A 20 -8.11 -3.71 7.13
CA GLY A 20 -7.26 -2.74 7.81
C GLY A 20 -7.32 -1.36 7.15
N ASP A 21 -7.24 -1.31 5.82
CA ASP A 21 -7.36 -0.06 5.06
C ASP A 21 -8.70 0.64 5.28
N VAL A 22 -9.82 -0.10 5.36
CA VAL A 22 -11.13 0.49 5.68
C VAL A 22 -11.10 1.15 7.05
N GLY A 23 -10.47 0.51 8.05
CA GLY A 23 -10.25 1.10 9.37
C GLY A 23 -9.46 2.41 9.31
N VAL A 24 -8.35 2.43 8.58
CA VAL A 24 -7.53 3.63 8.34
C VAL A 24 -8.37 4.74 7.69
N PHE A 25 -9.15 4.41 6.66
CA PHE A 25 -9.98 5.38 5.97
C PHE A 25 -11.06 5.97 6.86
N VAL A 26 -11.78 5.15 7.63
CA VAL A 26 -12.81 5.61 8.56
C VAL A 26 -12.21 6.55 9.61
N LEU A 27 -11.09 6.17 10.23
CA LEU A 27 -10.40 7.02 11.20
C LEU A 27 -9.96 8.35 10.57
N GLY A 28 -9.43 8.31 9.35
CA GLY A 28 -9.04 9.50 8.60
C GLY A 28 -10.22 10.38 8.17
N GLN A 29 -11.41 9.80 7.97
CA GLN A 29 -12.64 10.58 7.76
C GLN A 29 -13.07 11.29 9.05
N GLN A 30 -13.03 10.61 10.20
CA GLN A 30 -13.42 11.22 11.46
C GLN A 30 -12.45 12.32 11.90
N SER A 31 -11.14 12.13 11.69
CA SER A 31 -10.12 13.13 12.05
C SER A 31 -10.20 14.44 11.25
N ARG A 32 -11.05 14.51 10.21
CA ARG A 32 -11.29 15.70 9.38
C ARG A 32 -12.43 16.59 9.90
N LYS A 33 -13.26 16.09 10.81
CA LYS A 33 -14.48 16.77 11.26
C LYS A 33 -14.20 17.68 12.45
N ALA A 34 -13.66 18.86 12.18
CA ALA A 34 -13.36 19.88 13.20
C ALA A 34 -14.61 20.42 13.90
N ASP A 35 -15.78 20.31 13.26
CA ASP A 35 -17.10 20.67 13.79
C ASP A 35 -17.68 19.62 14.76
N THR A 36 -17.21 18.37 14.66
CA THR A 36 -17.69 17.25 15.48
C THR A 36 -16.73 16.89 16.60
N TYR A 37 -15.42 16.96 16.35
CA TYR A 37 -14.38 16.51 17.26
C TYR A 37 -13.38 17.62 17.55
N SER A 38 -12.99 17.75 18.82
CA SER A 38 -11.91 18.62 19.27
C SER A 38 -10.57 18.27 18.60
N LEU A 39 -9.61 19.18 18.62
CA LEU A 39 -8.26 18.92 18.10
C LEU A 39 -7.62 17.70 18.77
N GLN A 40 -7.74 17.58 20.10
CA GLN A 40 -7.18 16.46 20.85
C GLN A 40 -7.78 15.10 20.44
N GLU A 41 -9.10 15.04 20.24
CA GLU A 41 -9.78 13.83 19.74
C GLU A 41 -9.31 13.47 18.33
N ARG A 42 -9.20 14.46 17.44
CA ARG A 42 -8.68 14.24 16.07
C ARG A 42 -7.24 13.74 16.07
N LEU A 43 -6.37 14.28 16.93
CA LEU A 43 -5.00 13.78 17.10
C LEU A 43 -4.96 12.34 17.65
N THR A 44 -5.88 12.00 18.55
CA THR A 44 -6.03 10.64 19.07
C THR A 44 -6.47 9.69 17.95
N LEU A 45 -7.43 10.08 17.12
CA LEU A 45 -7.87 9.32 15.96
C LEU A 45 -6.73 9.10 14.96
N LEU A 46 -5.92 10.13 14.68
CA LEU A 46 -4.73 10.02 13.82
C LEU A 46 -3.67 9.07 14.41
N LYS A 47 -3.46 9.10 15.74
CA LYS A 47 -2.56 8.15 16.40
C LYS A 47 -3.05 6.71 16.24
N VAL A 48 -4.35 6.45 16.49
CA VAL A 48 -4.94 5.11 16.29
C VAL A 48 -4.85 4.70 14.82
N LEU A 49 -5.11 5.62 13.90
CA LEU A 49 -4.97 5.39 12.46
C LEU A 49 -3.59 4.86 12.11
N THR A 50 -2.52 5.50 12.60
CA THR A 50 -1.15 5.04 12.30
C THR A 50 -0.81 3.67 12.88
N MET A 51 -1.50 3.23 13.94
CA MET A 51 -1.34 1.86 14.47
C MET A 51 -2.09 0.85 13.59
N VAL A 52 -3.32 1.16 13.19
CA VAL A 52 -4.12 0.31 12.30
C VAL A 52 -3.46 0.16 10.93
N ASP A 53 -2.83 1.23 10.42
CA ASP A 53 -2.09 1.27 9.14
C ASP A 53 -0.94 0.25 9.05
N MET A 54 -0.49 -0.30 10.17
CA MET A 54 0.54 -1.35 10.15
C MET A 54 0.04 -2.68 9.62
N ALA A 55 -1.25 -2.99 9.76
CA ALA A 55 -1.84 -4.20 9.19
C ALA A 55 -1.77 -4.20 7.64
N PRO A 56 -2.32 -3.21 6.92
CA PRO A 56 -2.24 -3.19 5.46
C PRO A 56 -0.81 -3.05 4.95
N ARG A 57 0.07 -2.25 5.58
CA ARG A 57 1.50 -2.19 5.20
C ARG A 57 2.20 -3.54 5.28
N THR A 58 1.93 -4.30 6.35
CA THR A 58 2.46 -5.66 6.51
C THR A 58 1.93 -6.58 5.42
N CYS A 59 0.64 -6.48 5.10
CA CYS A 59 0.03 -7.29 4.05
C CYS A 59 0.62 -6.98 2.68
N VAL A 60 0.77 -5.71 2.28
CA VAL A 60 1.39 -5.30 1.01
C VAL A 60 2.80 -5.89 0.86
N ALA A 61 3.61 -5.77 1.91
CA ALA A 61 4.99 -6.25 1.89
C ALA A 61 5.07 -7.79 1.71
N LEU A 62 4.17 -8.54 2.34
CA LEU A 62 4.07 -9.99 2.18
C LEU A 62 3.38 -10.39 0.87
N MET A 63 2.55 -9.52 0.29
CA MET A 63 1.82 -9.84 -0.92
C MET A 63 2.75 -10.00 -2.12
N VAL A 64 3.88 -9.28 -2.14
CA VAL A 64 4.92 -9.42 -3.17
C VAL A 64 5.47 -10.86 -3.25
N PRO A 65 6.13 -11.41 -2.21
CA PRO A 65 6.68 -12.75 -2.28
C PRO A 65 5.61 -13.85 -2.40
N ILE A 66 4.46 -13.69 -1.73
CA ILE A 66 3.40 -14.70 -1.79
C ILE A 66 2.79 -14.78 -3.19
N SER A 67 2.55 -13.65 -3.86
CA SER A 67 2.01 -13.65 -5.24
C SER A 67 2.96 -14.31 -6.24
N VAL A 68 4.26 -14.04 -6.14
CA VAL A 68 5.28 -14.67 -7.00
C VAL A 68 5.41 -16.17 -6.71
N THR A 69 5.40 -16.55 -5.44
CA THR A 69 5.44 -17.97 -5.02
C THR A 69 4.20 -18.72 -5.52
N LEU A 70 3.03 -18.09 -5.45
CA LEU A 70 1.76 -18.64 -5.93
C LEU A 70 1.75 -18.81 -7.45
N ALA A 71 2.27 -17.84 -8.21
CA ALA A 71 2.38 -17.93 -9.66
C ALA A 71 3.24 -19.13 -10.09
N ASN A 72 4.36 -19.37 -9.39
CA ASN A 72 5.20 -20.54 -9.61
C ASN A 72 4.50 -21.86 -9.23
N ALA A 73 3.89 -21.91 -8.04
CA ALA A 73 3.22 -23.12 -7.55
C ALA A 73 1.99 -23.51 -8.38
N GLY A 74 1.31 -22.54 -8.99
CA GLY A 74 0.18 -22.77 -9.88
C GLY A 74 0.55 -22.97 -11.34
N SER A 75 1.85 -23.04 -11.67
CA SER A 75 2.36 -23.17 -13.05
C SER A 75 1.91 -22.06 -14.00
N TRP A 76 1.55 -20.89 -13.47
CA TRP A 76 1.16 -19.71 -14.26
C TRP A 76 2.38 -18.94 -14.79
N TRP A 77 3.52 -19.12 -14.15
CA TRP A 77 4.83 -18.63 -14.57
C TRP A 77 5.89 -19.59 -14.04
N ALA A 78 6.77 -20.11 -14.90
CA ALA A 78 8.01 -20.76 -14.50
C ALA A 78 9.00 -19.71 -13.92
N VAL A 79 8.77 -19.30 -12.67
CA VAL A 79 9.52 -18.21 -12.03
C VAL A 79 10.97 -18.65 -11.82
N PRO A 80 11.98 -17.91 -12.34
CA PRO A 80 13.37 -18.19 -12.03
C PRO A 80 13.63 -18.11 -10.53
N ILE A 81 14.44 -19.01 -9.98
CA ILE A 81 14.73 -19.04 -8.55
C ILE A 81 15.28 -17.71 -8.02
N SER A 82 16.05 -16.98 -8.83
CA SER A 82 16.56 -15.64 -8.51
C SER A 82 15.45 -14.61 -8.31
N VAL A 83 14.38 -14.66 -9.12
CA VAL A 83 13.21 -13.79 -8.99
C VAL A 83 12.42 -14.14 -7.73
N LEU A 84 12.26 -15.45 -7.44
CA LEU A 84 11.58 -15.91 -6.23
C LEU A 84 12.32 -15.43 -4.97
N VAL A 85 13.63 -15.65 -4.89
CA VAL A 85 14.48 -15.19 -3.78
C VAL A 85 14.45 -13.66 -3.68
N GLY A 86 14.57 -12.96 -4.81
CA GLY A 86 14.48 -11.51 -4.86
C GLY A 86 13.16 -10.97 -4.31
N ALA A 87 12.03 -11.59 -4.65
CA ALA A 87 10.71 -11.18 -4.14
C ALA A 87 10.61 -11.32 -2.62
N TRP A 88 11.17 -12.38 -2.03
CA TRP A 88 11.23 -12.55 -0.58
C TRP A 88 12.16 -11.54 0.11
N ILE A 89 13.31 -11.23 -0.49
CA ILE A 89 14.20 -10.18 0.00
C ILE A 89 13.49 -8.82 -0.02
N VAL A 90 12.83 -8.47 -1.12
CA VAL A 90 12.07 -7.22 -1.23
C VAL A 90 10.95 -7.16 -0.20
N GLY A 91 10.16 -8.23 -0.05
CA GLY A 91 9.09 -8.30 0.95
C GLY A 91 9.62 -8.13 2.39
N ALA A 92 10.74 -8.78 2.72
CA ALA A 92 11.39 -8.61 4.02
C ALA A 92 11.92 -7.19 4.24
N MET A 93 12.49 -6.57 3.21
CA MET A 93 12.97 -5.18 3.29
C MET A 93 11.82 -4.17 3.41
N LEU A 94 10.71 -4.36 2.71
CA LEU A 94 9.49 -3.54 2.85
C LEU A 94 8.90 -3.67 4.26
N LEU A 95 8.83 -4.89 4.80
CA LEU A 95 8.42 -5.12 6.19
C LEU A 95 9.33 -4.39 7.17
N TRP A 96 10.64 -4.59 7.04
CA TRP A 96 11.63 -3.94 7.90
C TRP A 96 11.50 -2.41 7.82
N ALA A 97 11.37 -1.86 6.61
CA ALA A 97 11.26 -0.43 6.39
C ALA A 97 9.99 0.14 7.04
N GLY A 98 8.83 -0.46 6.77
CA GLY A 98 7.54 -0.02 7.31
C GLY A 98 7.49 -0.06 8.83
N TRP A 99 7.94 -1.16 9.45
CA TRP A 99 7.99 -1.26 10.92
C TRP A 99 9.03 -0.35 11.55
N THR A 100 10.17 -0.12 10.88
CA THR A 100 11.19 0.82 11.36
C THR A 100 10.68 2.26 11.33
N GLN A 101 9.96 2.64 10.26
CA GLN A 101 9.31 3.95 10.17
C GLN A 101 8.28 4.15 11.29
N HIS A 102 7.51 3.11 11.62
CA HIS A 102 6.48 3.18 12.66
C HIS A 102 7.05 3.22 14.08
N LEU A 103 8.00 2.33 14.41
CA LEU A 103 8.51 2.16 15.77
C LEU A 103 9.64 3.15 16.14
N ARG A 104 10.37 3.66 15.15
CA ARG A 104 11.56 4.51 15.39
C ARG A 104 11.40 5.92 14.81
N GLN A 105 10.19 6.47 14.90
CA GLN A 105 9.88 7.82 14.40
C GLN A 105 10.88 8.87 14.90
N GLY A 106 11.28 9.79 14.02
CA GLY A 106 12.23 10.87 14.34
C GLY A 106 13.71 10.48 14.30
N THR A 107 14.06 9.21 14.09
CA THR A 107 15.47 8.75 14.05
C THR A 107 16.06 8.76 12.64
N ALA A 108 17.40 8.77 12.53
CA ALA A 108 18.10 8.65 11.25
C ALA A 108 17.77 7.34 10.52
N ILE A 109 17.60 6.24 11.26
CA ILE A 109 17.27 4.93 10.67
C ILE A 109 15.86 4.93 10.06
N ALA A 110 14.88 5.62 10.66
CA ALA A 110 13.54 5.78 10.07
C ALA A 110 13.57 6.62 8.78
N LYS A 111 14.45 7.61 8.68
CA LYS A 111 14.67 8.37 7.43
C LYS A 111 15.26 7.48 6.35
N THR A 112 16.26 6.67 6.67
CA THR A 112 16.84 5.69 5.73
C THR A 112 15.81 4.66 5.29
N ALA A 113 15.03 4.11 6.23
CA ALA A 113 13.94 3.18 5.95
C ALA A 113 12.90 3.79 4.99
N LYS A 114 12.52 5.06 5.19
CA LYS A 114 11.60 5.77 4.28
C LYS A 114 12.16 5.92 2.86
N THR A 115 13.45 6.22 2.73
CA THR A 115 14.10 6.32 1.41
C THR A 115 14.16 4.96 0.73
N LEU A 116 14.49 3.90 1.49
CA LEU A 116 14.50 2.53 1.00
C LEU A 116 13.11 2.09 0.53
N ASP A 117 12.07 2.31 1.35
CA ASP A 117 10.68 1.99 1.03
C ASP A 117 10.25 2.63 -0.29
N PHE A 118 10.53 3.92 -0.50
CA PHE A 118 10.25 4.60 -1.77
C PHE A 118 10.91 3.92 -2.97
N TRP A 119 12.22 3.60 -2.87
CA TRP A 119 12.94 2.97 -3.97
C TRP A 119 12.51 1.53 -4.22
N LEU A 120 12.16 0.78 -3.17
CA LEU A 120 11.59 -0.55 -3.30
C LEU A 120 10.26 -0.49 -4.03
N GLN A 121 9.34 0.39 -3.62
CA GLN A 121 8.05 0.57 -4.30
C GLN A 121 8.26 1.02 -5.76
N ALA A 122 9.17 1.96 -6.03
CA ALA A 122 9.49 2.39 -7.39
C ALA A 122 10.03 1.23 -8.24
N SER A 123 10.90 0.38 -7.67
CA SER A 123 11.38 -0.82 -8.35
C SER A 123 10.26 -1.82 -8.63
N MET A 124 9.26 -1.93 -7.75
CA MET A 124 8.09 -2.79 -7.96
C MET A 124 7.19 -2.28 -9.07
N ILE A 125 7.01 -0.96 -9.22
CA ILE A 125 6.30 -0.39 -10.38
C ILE A 125 6.95 -0.85 -11.68
N VAL A 126 8.27 -0.72 -11.77
CA VAL A 126 9.03 -1.11 -12.97
C VAL A 126 8.97 -2.62 -13.19
N ALA A 127 9.21 -3.43 -12.15
CA ALA A 127 9.24 -4.88 -12.27
C ALA A 127 7.88 -5.48 -12.64
N TYR A 128 6.81 -5.12 -11.92
CA TYR A 128 5.46 -5.58 -12.21
C TYR A 128 4.98 -5.03 -13.56
N GLY A 129 5.24 -3.75 -13.85
CA GLY A 129 4.89 -3.12 -15.12
C GLY A 129 5.56 -3.80 -16.32
N ALA A 130 6.87 -4.08 -16.23
CA ALA A 130 7.61 -4.74 -17.30
C ALA A 130 7.11 -6.17 -17.56
N VAL A 131 6.91 -6.96 -16.50
CA VAL A 131 6.37 -8.33 -16.62
C VAL A 131 4.96 -8.30 -17.20
N ALA A 132 4.10 -7.41 -16.71
CA ALA A 132 2.72 -7.34 -17.17
C ALA A 132 2.60 -6.87 -18.63
N VAL A 133 3.27 -5.77 -19.00
CA VAL A 133 3.21 -5.22 -20.36
C VAL A 133 3.81 -6.19 -21.37
N SER A 134 4.98 -6.78 -21.07
CA SER A 134 5.57 -7.79 -21.97
C SER A 134 4.65 -8.99 -22.16
N SER A 135 3.99 -9.46 -21.09
CA SER A 135 3.07 -10.61 -21.14
C SER A 135 1.81 -10.30 -21.95
N LEU A 136 1.22 -9.11 -21.77
CA LEU A 136 0.07 -8.64 -22.57
C LEU A 136 0.39 -8.46 -24.05
N LEU A 137 1.67 -8.23 -24.39
CA LEU A 137 2.17 -8.18 -25.77
C LEU A 137 2.57 -9.57 -26.31
N GLY A 138 2.40 -10.64 -25.52
CA GLY A 138 2.76 -12.01 -25.91
C GLY A 138 4.26 -12.33 -25.86
N LEU A 139 5.08 -11.46 -25.28
CA LEU A 139 6.54 -11.61 -25.17
C LEU A 139 7.02 -11.96 -23.76
N GLY A 140 6.12 -11.86 -22.78
CA GLY A 140 6.42 -12.03 -21.36
C GLY A 140 6.16 -13.44 -20.85
N PRO A 141 6.50 -13.68 -19.58
CA PRO A 141 6.48 -15.02 -19.02
C PRO A 141 5.10 -15.49 -18.52
N ILE A 142 4.10 -14.61 -18.46
CA ILE A 142 2.74 -14.94 -18.03
C ILE A 142 1.88 -15.14 -19.29
N ALA A 143 1.38 -16.35 -19.50
CA ALA A 143 0.54 -16.67 -20.67
C ALA A 143 -0.89 -16.11 -20.55
N GLU A 144 -1.43 -16.10 -19.33
CA GLU A 144 -2.82 -15.71 -19.09
C GLU A 144 -3.00 -14.20 -19.02
N ASN A 145 -3.87 -13.67 -19.88
CA ASN A 145 -4.13 -12.24 -19.96
C ASN A 145 -4.76 -11.69 -18.66
N TRP A 146 -5.65 -12.44 -17.99
CA TRP A 146 -6.20 -11.98 -16.71
C TRP A 146 -5.11 -11.79 -15.65
N LEU A 147 -4.11 -12.67 -15.61
CA LEU A 147 -3.03 -12.62 -14.62
C LEU A 147 -2.02 -11.52 -14.96
N ALA A 148 -1.70 -11.34 -16.24
CA ALA A 148 -0.86 -10.23 -16.69
C ALA A 148 -1.53 -8.88 -16.38
N THR A 149 -2.84 -8.75 -16.62
CA THR A 149 -3.63 -7.56 -16.26
C THR A 149 -3.65 -7.33 -14.75
N LYS A 150 -3.86 -8.39 -13.95
CA LYS A 150 -3.82 -8.30 -12.48
C LYS A 150 -2.44 -7.85 -11.99
N THR A 151 -1.37 -8.33 -12.61
CA THR A 151 0.01 -7.89 -12.36
C THR A 151 0.20 -6.41 -12.67
N LEU A 152 -0.37 -5.92 -13.78
CA LEU A 152 -0.33 -4.49 -14.12
C LEU A 152 -1.05 -3.62 -13.09
N LEU A 153 -2.23 -4.06 -12.63
CA LEU A 153 -2.97 -3.34 -11.58
C LEU A 153 -2.17 -3.24 -10.27
N TYR A 154 -1.37 -4.26 -9.92
CA TYR A 154 -0.44 -4.18 -8.79
C TYR A 154 0.65 -3.13 -8.99
N ALA A 155 1.17 -2.93 -10.20
CA ALA A 155 2.09 -1.84 -10.49
C ALA A 155 1.43 -0.47 -10.22
N PHE A 156 0.15 -0.32 -10.58
CA PHE A 156 -0.61 0.89 -10.27
C PHE A 156 -0.92 1.06 -8.78
N ILE A 157 -1.06 -0.02 -8.01
CA ILE A 157 -1.14 0.06 -6.54
C ILE A 157 0.13 0.71 -6.01
N PHE A 158 1.33 0.22 -6.37
CA PHE A 158 2.59 0.83 -5.91
C PHE A 158 2.73 2.29 -6.33
N ALA A 159 2.36 2.63 -7.57
CA ALA A 159 2.35 4.02 -8.03
C ALA A 159 1.41 4.89 -7.18
N THR A 160 0.22 4.39 -6.87
CA THR A 160 -0.76 5.10 -6.05
C THR A 160 -0.30 5.23 -4.60
N SER A 161 0.34 4.21 -4.02
CA SER A 161 0.95 4.27 -2.69
C SER A 161 2.01 5.37 -2.59
N ILE A 162 2.89 5.49 -3.59
CA ILE A 162 3.85 6.60 -3.66
C ILE A 162 3.15 7.96 -3.73
N LEU A 163 2.05 8.08 -4.50
CA LEU A 163 1.28 9.32 -4.61
C LEU A 163 0.55 9.68 -3.32
N ILE A 164 0.09 8.69 -2.55
CA ILE A 164 -0.42 8.88 -1.18
C ILE A 164 0.67 9.45 -0.30
N ASP A 165 1.86 8.83 -0.28
CA ASP A 165 2.97 9.29 0.56
C ASP A 165 3.41 10.72 0.19
N ILE A 166 3.51 11.02 -1.10
CA ILE A 166 3.85 12.38 -1.57
C ILE A 166 2.79 13.39 -1.14
N SER A 167 1.50 13.04 -1.27
CA SER A 167 0.39 13.92 -0.89
C SER A 167 0.27 14.10 0.63
N TYR A 168 0.65 13.08 1.41
CA TYR A 168 0.56 13.07 2.87
C TYR A 168 1.76 13.74 3.56
N ARG A 169 2.94 13.78 2.92
CA ARG A 169 4.17 14.39 3.48
C ARG A 169 3.97 15.76 4.16
N PRO A 170 3.20 16.72 3.62
CA PRO A 170 3.02 18.03 4.23
C PRO A 170 2.14 18.02 5.49
N LEU A 171 1.44 16.93 5.79
CA LEU A 171 0.48 16.87 6.88
C LEU A 171 1.13 17.04 8.25
N GLY A 172 2.31 16.45 8.47
CA GLY A 172 3.02 16.54 9.77
C GLY A 172 3.31 17.99 10.17
N PRO A 173 4.02 18.77 9.34
CA PRO A 173 4.23 20.20 9.58
C PRO A 173 2.92 21.01 9.72
N ALA A 174 1.91 20.73 8.90
CA ALA A 174 0.63 21.42 8.97
C ALA A 174 -0.12 21.14 10.29
N LEU A 175 -0.09 19.89 10.77
CA LEU A 175 -0.65 19.53 12.08
C LEU A 175 0.12 20.20 13.22
N GLN A 176 1.44 20.26 13.15
CA GLN A 176 2.23 20.97 14.16
C GLN A 176 1.91 22.46 14.20
N HIS A 177 1.71 23.07 13.03
CA HIS A 177 1.29 24.47 12.93
C HIS A 177 -0.11 24.68 13.53
N LEU A 178 -1.06 23.78 13.24
CA LEU A 178 -2.40 23.82 13.80
C LEU A 178 -2.41 23.65 15.33
N ILE A 179 -1.58 22.75 15.88
CA ILE A 179 -1.43 22.56 17.33
C ILE A 179 -0.94 23.84 18.01
N ASN A 180 -0.04 24.58 17.37
CA ASN A 180 0.52 25.81 17.93
C ASN A 180 -0.43 27.02 17.77
N ASN A 181 -1.41 26.94 16.87
CA ASN A 181 -2.33 28.03 16.51
C ASN A 181 -3.79 27.52 16.53
N GLU A 182 -4.18 26.86 17.61
CA GLU A 182 -5.52 26.28 17.72
C GLU A 182 -6.60 27.37 17.59
N GLY A 183 -7.63 27.10 16.78
CA GLY A 183 -8.69 28.06 16.45
C GLY A 183 -8.41 28.93 15.22
N ASP A 184 -7.22 28.83 14.62
CA ASP A 184 -6.91 29.49 13.34
C ASP A 184 -7.58 28.77 12.16
N ALA A 185 -8.47 29.48 11.47
CA ALA A 185 -9.19 28.98 10.31
C ALA A 185 -8.27 28.66 9.13
N GLU A 186 -7.15 29.37 8.95
CA GLU A 186 -6.20 29.11 7.87
C GLU A 186 -5.43 27.80 8.12
N ALA A 187 -4.99 27.57 9.36
CA ALA A 187 -4.33 26.34 9.75
C ALA A 187 -5.24 25.11 9.59
N GLU A 188 -6.52 25.22 9.98
CA GLU A 188 -7.52 24.16 9.79
C GLU A 188 -7.76 23.87 8.30
N ALA A 189 -7.94 24.92 7.49
CA ALA A 189 -8.16 24.78 6.04
C ALA A 189 -6.97 24.10 5.34
N ALA A 190 -5.74 24.43 5.75
CA ALA A 190 -4.53 23.82 5.21
C ALA A 190 -4.46 22.31 5.51
N VAL A 191 -4.73 21.90 6.75
CA VAL A 191 -4.78 20.48 7.15
C VAL A 191 -5.84 19.73 6.35
N LEU A 192 -7.05 20.29 6.27
CA LEU A 192 -8.16 19.68 5.54
C LEU A 192 -7.87 19.56 4.04
N PHE A 193 -7.23 20.56 3.43
CA PHE A 193 -6.83 20.52 2.02
C PHE A 193 -5.87 19.35 1.74
N ILE A 194 -4.85 19.16 2.57
CA ILE A 194 -3.88 18.06 2.45
C ILE A 194 -4.60 16.71 2.58
N GLN A 195 -5.46 16.57 3.59
CA GLN A 195 -6.23 15.34 3.81
C GLN A 195 -7.16 15.04 2.62
N ASN A 196 -7.82 16.05 2.05
CA ASN A 196 -8.68 15.90 0.87
C ASN A 196 -7.89 15.46 -0.38
N LYS A 197 -6.68 16.00 -0.57
CA LYS A 197 -5.80 15.61 -1.67
C LYS A 197 -5.37 14.15 -1.54
N THR A 198 -4.90 13.75 -0.37
CA THR A 198 -4.47 12.37 -0.09
C THR A 198 -5.61 11.38 -0.28
N ARG A 199 -6.83 11.74 0.15
CA ARG A 199 -8.03 10.91 0.03
C ARG A 199 -8.32 10.45 -1.40
N LYS A 200 -8.08 11.30 -2.41
CA LYS A 200 -8.33 10.94 -3.81
C LYS A 200 -7.54 9.70 -4.22
N TRP A 201 -6.30 9.61 -3.79
CA TRP A 201 -5.42 8.46 -4.06
C TRP A 201 -5.81 7.24 -3.22
N VAL A 202 -6.28 7.42 -1.98
CA VAL A 202 -6.82 6.31 -1.18
C VAL A 202 -8.05 5.67 -1.86
N LEU A 203 -8.95 6.49 -2.41
CA LEU A 203 -10.10 5.97 -3.17
C LEU A 203 -9.68 5.29 -4.47
N ALA A 204 -8.61 5.76 -5.12
CA ALA A 204 -8.03 5.08 -6.28
C ALA A 204 -7.48 3.68 -5.90
N ILE A 205 -6.83 3.53 -4.74
CA ILE A 205 -6.42 2.21 -4.21
C ILE A 205 -7.63 1.28 -4.06
N TYR A 206 -8.76 1.77 -3.56
CA TYR A 206 -9.96 0.93 -3.43
C TYR A 206 -10.53 0.47 -4.77
N GLY A 207 -10.55 1.34 -5.78
CA GLY A 207 -10.93 0.95 -7.13
C GLY A 207 -9.98 -0.13 -7.69
N LEU A 208 -8.68 0.04 -7.48
CA LEU A 208 -7.66 -0.93 -7.91
C LEU A 208 -7.77 -2.26 -7.16
N LEU A 209 -7.95 -2.25 -5.83
CA LEU A 209 -8.12 -3.46 -5.01
C LEU A 209 -9.38 -4.23 -5.39
N PHE A 210 -10.48 -3.53 -5.66
CA PHE A 210 -11.70 -4.15 -6.16
C PHE A 210 -11.46 -4.84 -7.52
N ALA A 211 -10.81 -4.15 -8.46
CA ALA A 211 -10.45 -4.72 -9.75
C ALA A 211 -9.51 -5.93 -9.61
N ILE A 212 -8.48 -5.85 -8.76
CA ILE A 212 -7.55 -6.96 -8.48
C ILE A 212 -8.27 -8.17 -7.87
N GLY A 213 -9.18 -7.92 -6.93
CA GLY A 213 -10.01 -8.95 -6.31
C GLY A 213 -10.90 -9.65 -7.34
N PHE A 214 -11.60 -8.88 -8.17
CA PHE A 214 -12.42 -9.40 -9.27
C PHE A 214 -11.58 -10.21 -10.27
N MET A 215 -10.44 -9.68 -10.74
CA MET A 215 -9.54 -10.38 -11.65
C MET A 215 -9.03 -11.70 -11.07
N GLY A 216 -8.74 -11.74 -9.77
CA GLY A 216 -8.30 -12.96 -9.09
C GLY A 216 -9.39 -14.02 -8.91
N ALA A 217 -10.63 -13.60 -8.68
CA ALA A 217 -11.76 -14.49 -8.41
C ALA A 217 -12.41 -15.00 -9.70
N VAL A 218 -12.64 -14.12 -10.68
CA VAL A 218 -13.43 -14.42 -11.87
C VAL A 218 -12.56 -14.92 -13.03
N LYS A 219 -11.32 -14.43 -13.16
CA LYS A 219 -10.40 -14.77 -14.27
C LYS A 219 -11.09 -14.69 -15.64
N PRO A 220 -11.61 -13.52 -16.03
CA PRO A 220 -12.60 -13.40 -17.10
C PRO A 220 -12.10 -13.65 -18.53
N PHE A 221 -10.78 -13.73 -18.76
CA PHE A 221 -10.18 -13.85 -20.09
C PHE A 221 -8.73 -14.37 -20.04
#